data_AF-A0A9P9ZH17-F1
#
_entry.id   AF-A0A9P9ZH17-F1
#
_cell.length_a   1.000
_cell.length_b   1.000
_cell.length_c   1.000
_cell.angle_alpha   90.00
_cell.angle_beta   90.00
_cell.angle_gamma   90.00
#
_symmetry.space_group_name_H-M   'P 1'
#
loop_
_entity.id
_entity.type
_entity.pdbx_description
1 polymer ?
#
loop_
_entity_poly.entity_id
_entity_poly.type
_entity_poly.pdbx_seq_one_letter_code
_entity_poly.pdbx_strand_id
1 'polypeptide(L)'
;MSFRGFQKSVIRAPQQFKQKFNLGEHTKDAVYIDSERRFQELETETKRLHDESKKYFEAINGMLQHQIEFSKAMTEIYKPISGRMSDPDSLVPHGNIEGIAACEEYEAVVKDLQETLAPELEMIESRIIRPANELLDVVKVIRKTAVKREHKKLDYDRHRATLKKLQDKKDRSAKDEKAMWKAENDVEQATQEYNYFNDLLKDELPKLFALERQFIQPLFQSFYYMQLNIFYTLHEKMQHCDIGYFDLTLDIEEAFHAKRGDVQERAEALSIVKFKTTGMKRPPKYQRPGALEGNKPAGLLTAGSSTTTSTGTPEAAPSVTAPRPWEQQQAPAVTAPRPWETQAEPVEAHAPPPYSVKPSTLHATPASYAAPVASPKPSSLSMAAAAKAKPPPPKPKPKALMAAPQVETVTALYDYSAQAEGDLSFRAGDVIEIVTRTANENEWWIGKLHGKQGQFPGTYCTFS
;
A
#
# COMPACT_ATOMS: atom_id res chain seq x y z
N MET A 1 25.21 3.54 -23.89
CA MET A 1 25.37 4.92 -24.39
C MET A 1 26.48 4.95 -25.44
N SER A 2 26.28 5.62 -26.57
CA SER A 2 27.32 5.78 -27.62
C SER A 2 28.36 6.83 -27.20
N PHE A 3 29.62 6.67 -27.62
CA PHE A 3 30.73 7.59 -27.35
C PHE A 3 30.42 9.06 -27.75
N ARG A 4 29.68 9.26 -28.85
CA ARG A 4 29.18 10.60 -29.26
C ARG A 4 28.16 11.19 -28.28
N GLY A 5 27.33 10.34 -27.65
CA GLY A 5 26.35 10.76 -26.65
C GLY A 5 27.03 11.23 -25.36
N PHE A 6 28.07 10.52 -24.92
CA PHE A 6 28.88 10.91 -23.77
C PHE A 6 29.59 12.26 -24.02
N GLN A 7 30.22 12.43 -25.18
CA GLN A 7 30.86 13.70 -25.54
C GLN A 7 29.87 14.88 -25.52
N LYS A 8 28.68 14.73 -26.10
CA LYS A 8 27.65 15.78 -26.07
C LYS A 8 27.15 16.06 -24.65
N SER A 9 27.04 15.05 -23.79
CA SER A 9 26.66 15.21 -22.39
C SER A 9 27.68 16.06 -21.61
N VAL A 10 28.97 15.80 -21.80
CA VAL A 10 30.06 16.57 -21.17
C VAL A 10 30.02 18.04 -21.61
N ILE A 11 29.73 18.31 -22.88
CA ILE A 11 29.66 19.68 -23.43
C ILE A 11 28.43 20.45 -22.90
N ARG A 12 27.33 19.75 -22.53
CA ARG A 12 26.11 20.38 -21.99
C ARG A 12 26.15 20.62 -20.48
N ALA A 13 26.98 19.88 -19.74
CA ALA A 13 27.06 19.96 -18.28
C ALA A 13 27.27 21.39 -17.71
N PRO A 14 28.12 22.25 -18.30
CA PRO A 14 28.27 23.63 -17.83
C PRO A 14 26.99 24.48 -17.96
N GLN A 15 26.21 24.25 -19.03
CA GLN A 15 24.96 24.98 -19.25
C GLN A 15 23.83 24.45 -18.36
N GLN A 16 23.79 23.15 -18.09
CA GLN A 16 22.88 22.56 -17.11
C GLN A 16 23.11 23.12 -15.70
N PHE A 17 24.37 23.28 -15.29
CA PHE A 17 24.71 23.90 -14.01
C PHE A 17 24.22 25.35 -13.97
N LYS A 18 24.49 26.14 -15.02
CA LYS A 18 24.01 27.53 -15.14
C LYS A 18 22.48 27.64 -15.03
N GLN A 19 21.75 26.76 -15.73
CA GLN A 19 20.29 26.73 -15.68
C GLN A 19 19.76 26.38 -14.27
N LYS A 20 20.40 25.44 -13.56
CA LYS A 20 20.00 25.09 -12.18
C LYS A 20 20.18 26.22 -11.17
N PHE A 21 21.18 27.08 -11.37
CA PHE A 21 21.42 28.22 -10.49
C PHE A 21 20.85 29.54 -11.03
N ASN A 22 20.03 29.51 -12.09
CA ASN A 22 19.52 30.71 -12.79
C ASN A 22 20.64 31.70 -13.20
N LEU A 23 21.85 31.21 -13.50
CA LEU A 23 22.95 32.04 -13.99
C LEU A 23 22.91 32.15 -15.52
N GLY A 24 22.44 33.29 -16.03
CA GLY A 24 22.48 33.65 -17.45
C GLY A 24 21.10 33.71 -18.10
N GLU A 25 21.09 33.93 -19.43
CA GLU A 25 19.85 33.89 -20.21
C GLU A 25 19.42 32.44 -20.45
N HIS A 26 18.18 32.13 -20.09
CA HIS A 26 17.54 30.83 -20.29
C HIS A 26 16.22 31.00 -21.02
N THR A 27 16.00 30.16 -22.02
CA THR A 27 14.72 30.16 -22.73
C THR A 27 13.61 29.66 -21.79
N LYS A 28 12.55 30.44 -21.61
CA LYS A 28 11.36 30.04 -20.82
C LYS A 28 10.16 29.96 -21.76
N ASP A 29 9.43 28.86 -21.69
CA ASP A 29 8.28 28.58 -22.53
C ASP A 29 7.12 28.19 -21.63
N ALA A 30 6.30 29.17 -21.24
CA ALA A 30 5.24 28.97 -20.25
C ALA A 30 4.22 27.91 -20.69
N VAL A 31 3.87 27.89 -21.99
CA VAL A 31 2.93 26.93 -22.55
C VAL A 31 3.48 25.52 -22.45
N TYR A 32 4.74 25.30 -22.84
CA TYR A 32 5.35 23.99 -22.71
C TYR A 32 5.51 23.57 -21.24
N ILE A 33 5.89 24.49 -20.35
CA ILE A 33 6.07 24.20 -18.92
C ILE A 33 4.76 23.69 -18.31
N ASP A 34 3.62 24.29 -18.66
CA ASP A 34 2.31 23.80 -18.23
C ASP A 34 2.00 22.40 -18.80
N SER A 35 2.19 22.19 -20.10
CA SER A 35 2.00 20.88 -20.73
C SER A 35 2.91 19.80 -20.14
N GLU A 36 4.16 20.13 -19.81
CA GLU A 36 5.11 19.22 -19.17
C GLU A 36 4.67 18.84 -17.75
N ARG A 37 4.17 19.80 -16.97
CA ARG A 37 3.61 19.52 -15.64
C ARG A 37 2.45 18.53 -15.73
N ARG A 38 1.50 18.80 -16.62
CA ARG A 38 0.34 17.92 -16.87
C ARG A 38 0.76 16.55 -17.38
N PHE A 39 1.78 16.48 -18.23
CA PHE A 39 2.33 15.21 -18.71
C PHE A 39 2.99 14.40 -17.59
N GLN A 40 3.68 15.06 -16.66
CA GLN A 40 4.29 14.40 -15.50
C GLN A 40 3.25 13.88 -14.50
N GLU A 41 2.17 14.64 -14.27
CA GLU A 41 1.00 14.18 -13.51
C GLU A 41 0.38 12.95 -14.17
N LEU A 42 0.13 13.01 -15.48
CA LEU A 42 -0.39 11.88 -16.26
C LEU A 42 0.48 10.61 -16.13
N GLU A 43 1.80 10.74 -16.28
CA GLU A 43 2.72 9.62 -16.14
C GLU A 43 2.64 8.98 -14.74
N THR A 44 2.52 9.83 -13.72
CA THR A 44 2.48 9.41 -12.32
C THR A 44 1.18 8.67 -12.01
N GLU A 45 0.04 9.24 -12.42
CA GLU A 45 -1.28 8.64 -12.18
C GLU A 45 -1.52 7.38 -13.01
N THR A 46 -1.05 7.34 -14.27
CA THR A 46 -1.12 6.11 -15.08
C THR A 46 -0.31 4.98 -14.44
N LYS A 47 0.88 5.29 -13.92
CA LYS A 47 1.71 4.30 -13.22
C LYS A 47 1.02 3.83 -11.94
N ARG A 48 0.45 4.75 -11.18
CA ARG A 48 -0.31 4.42 -9.96
C ARG A 48 -1.51 3.52 -10.27
N LEU A 49 -2.29 3.83 -11.31
CA LEU A 49 -3.42 3.00 -11.75
C LEU A 49 -2.96 1.58 -12.08
N HIS A 50 -1.88 1.43 -12.86
CA HIS A 50 -1.29 0.13 -13.17
C HIS A 50 -0.87 -0.62 -11.91
N ASP A 51 -0.07 0.02 -11.04
CA ASP A 51 0.52 -0.61 -9.87
C ASP A 51 -0.55 -1.02 -8.85
N GLU A 52 -1.56 -0.17 -8.59
CA GLU A 52 -2.66 -0.50 -7.67
C GLU A 52 -3.58 -1.60 -8.24
N SER A 53 -3.87 -1.58 -9.55
CA SER A 53 -4.66 -2.65 -10.19
C SER A 53 -3.95 -4.00 -10.10
N LYS A 54 -2.63 -4.02 -10.29
CA LYS A 54 -1.81 -5.22 -10.15
C LYS A 54 -1.76 -5.72 -8.70
N LYS A 55 -1.57 -4.82 -7.73
CA LYS A 55 -1.62 -5.19 -6.30
C LYS A 55 -2.96 -5.81 -5.92
N TYR A 56 -4.08 -5.26 -6.41
CA TYR A 56 -5.40 -5.81 -6.16
C TYR A 56 -5.53 -7.26 -6.67
N PHE A 57 -5.12 -7.50 -7.92
CA PHE A 57 -5.09 -8.83 -8.52
C PHE A 57 -4.22 -9.82 -7.72
N GLU A 58 -3.00 -9.40 -7.35
CA GLU A 58 -2.06 -10.23 -6.58
C GLU A 58 -2.59 -10.50 -5.16
N ALA A 59 -3.25 -9.53 -4.52
CA ALA A 59 -3.77 -9.65 -3.18
C ALA A 59 -4.92 -10.66 -3.08
N ILE A 60 -5.83 -10.71 -4.07
CA ILE A 60 -6.91 -11.70 -4.08
C ILE A 60 -6.35 -13.12 -4.21
N ASN A 61 -5.45 -13.33 -5.19
CA ASN A 61 -4.79 -14.62 -5.35
C ASN A 61 -3.98 -15.01 -4.11
N GLY A 62 -3.25 -14.05 -3.52
CA GLY A 62 -2.48 -14.25 -2.30
C GLY A 62 -3.36 -14.64 -1.11
N MET A 63 -4.50 -13.97 -0.92
CA MET A 63 -5.46 -14.28 0.14
C MET A 63 -5.93 -15.74 0.06
N LEU A 64 -6.41 -16.18 -1.11
CA LEU A 64 -6.90 -17.55 -1.31
C LEU A 64 -5.77 -18.59 -1.14
N GLN A 65 -4.57 -18.28 -1.65
CA GLN A 65 -3.41 -19.14 -1.49
C GLN A 65 -3.01 -19.30 -0.02
N HIS A 66 -3.00 -18.21 0.75
CA HIS A 66 -2.67 -18.25 2.17
C HIS A 66 -3.71 -18.98 3.00
N GLN A 67 -4.99 -18.92 2.63
CA GLN A 67 -6.04 -19.73 3.24
C GLN A 67 -5.78 -21.24 3.04
N ILE A 68 -5.39 -21.65 1.83
CA ILE A 68 -5.02 -23.04 1.53
C ILE A 68 -3.79 -23.47 2.35
N GLU A 69 -2.76 -22.63 2.42
CA GLU A 69 -1.53 -22.92 3.18
C GLU A 69 -1.78 -23.03 4.69
N PHE A 70 -2.65 -22.18 5.22
CA PHE A 70 -3.10 -22.27 6.61
C PHE A 70 -3.78 -23.61 6.89
N SER A 71 -4.69 -24.05 6.01
CA SER A 71 -5.35 -25.35 6.15
C SER A 71 -4.35 -26.50 6.13
N LYS A 72 -3.38 -26.48 5.21
CA LYS A 72 -2.33 -27.50 5.13
C LYS A 72 -1.48 -27.55 6.39
N ALA A 73 -1.10 -26.39 6.93
CA ALA A 73 -0.35 -26.33 8.19
C ALA A 73 -1.15 -26.94 9.35
N MET A 74 -2.46 -26.68 9.42
CA MET A 74 -3.35 -27.30 10.41
C MET A 74 -3.44 -28.82 10.23
N THR A 75 -3.58 -29.29 9.00
CA THR A 75 -3.59 -30.73 8.67
C THR A 75 -2.29 -31.42 9.11
N GLU A 76 -1.12 -30.82 8.87
CA GLU A 76 0.17 -31.37 9.32
C GLU A 76 0.27 -31.46 10.85
N ILE A 77 -0.31 -30.50 11.58
CA ILE A 77 -0.35 -30.55 13.06
C ILE A 77 -1.26 -31.68 13.56
N TYR A 78 -2.37 -31.95 12.87
CA TYR A 78 -3.30 -33.02 13.27
C TYR A 78 -2.82 -34.43 12.90
N LYS A 79 -1.84 -34.58 12.01
CA LYS A 79 -1.24 -35.87 11.70
C LYS A 79 -0.53 -36.44 12.94
N PRO A 80 -0.74 -37.72 13.28
CA PRO A 80 -0.09 -38.32 14.42
C PRO A 80 1.44 -38.32 14.22
N ILE A 81 2.20 -37.98 15.26
CA ILE A 81 3.66 -38.04 15.27
C ILE A 81 4.08 -39.53 15.35
N SER A 82 3.91 -40.25 14.26
CA SER A 82 4.21 -41.68 14.19
C SER A 82 5.72 -41.94 14.21
N GLY A 83 6.17 -42.89 15.03
CA GLY A 83 7.47 -43.57 14.85
C GLY A 83 8.66 -43.15 15.71
N ARG A 84 8.48 -42.58 16.91
CA ARG A 84 9.61 -42.40 17.86
C ARG A 84 9.48 -43.29 19.09
N MET A 85 10.61 -43.89 19.48
CA MET A 85 10.80 -44.77 20.66
C MET A 85 10.49 -44.08 22.02
N SER A 86 10.14 -42.80 21.98
CA SER A 86 9.76 -41.96 23.11
C SER A 86 8.26 -42.01 23.46
N ASP A 87 7.44 -42.71 22.67
CA ASP A 87 5.99 -42.77 22.86
C ASP A 87 5.51 -44.22 23.06
N PRO A 88 5.20 -44.64 24.32
CA PRO A 88 4.72 -45.99 24.63
C PRO A 88 3.39 -46.34 23.95
N ASP A 89 2.60 -45.33 23.54
CA ASP A 89 1.27 -45.48 22.96
C ASP A 89 1.24 -45.22 21.43
N SER A 90 2.41 -45.27 20.77
CA SER A 90 2.61 -45.08 19.32
C SER A 90 1.77 -45.99 18.39
N LEU A 91 1.12 -47.02 18.95
CA LEU A 91 0.20 -47.93 18.25
C LEU A 91 -1.28 -47.47 18.27
N VAL A 92 -1.62 -46.44 19.04
CA VAL A 92 -2.97 -45.87 19.09
C VAL A 92 -3.02 -44.64 18.17
N PRO A 93 -3.93 -44.59 17.17
CA PRO A 93 -4.06 -43.44 16.29
C PRO A 93 -4.63 -42.23 17.05
N HIS A 94 -3.77 -41.38 17.62
CA HIS A 94 -4.16 -40.18 18.36
C HIS A 94 -4.35 -38.93 17.47
N GLY A 95 -4.46 -39.08 16.14
CA GLY A 95 -4.69 -37.96 15.23
C GLY A 95 -6.13 -37.46 15.30
N ASN A 96 -6.34 -36.15 15.14
CA ASN A 96 -7.69 -35.59 15.02
C ASN A 96 -8.21 -35.82 13.60
N ILE A 97 -8.81 -37.00 13.36
CA ILE A 97 -9.30 -37.41 12.03
C ILE A 97 -10.39 -36.45 11.52
N GLU A 98 -11.29 -36.02 12.39
CA GLU A 98 -12.36 -35.07 12.05
C GLU A 98 -11.79 -33.68 11.71
N GLY A 99 -10.78 -33.23 12.45
CA GLY A 99 -10.08 -31.98 12.17
C GLY A 99 -9.30 -32.00 10.85
N ILE A 100 -8.71 -33.14 10.48
CA ILE A 100 -8.06 -33.33 9.18
C ILE A 100 -9.10 -33.24 8.06
N ALA A 101 -10.21 -33.97 8.17
CA ALA A 101 -11.29 -33.94 7.18
C ALA A 101 -11.86 -32.52 7.01
N ALA A 102 -12.05 -31.79 8.11
CA ALA A 102 -12.50 -30.39 8.08
C ALA A 102 -11.51 -29.47 7.35
N CYS A 103 -10.19 -29.67 7.54
CA CYS A 103 -9.17 -28.90 6.83
C CYS A 103 -9.13 -29.24 5.34
N GLU A 104 -9.30 -30.51 4.98
CA GLU A 104 -9.38 -30.96 3.57
C GLU A 104 -10.63 -30.41 2.87
N GLU A 105 -11.78 -30.37 3.54
CA GLU A 105 -13.02 -29.78 3.03
C GLU A 105 -12.89 -28.27 2.85
N TYR A 106 -12.31 -27.56 3.84
CA TYR A 106 -11.99 -26.13 3.70
C TYR A 106 -11.05 -25.86 2.51
N GLU A 107 -9.99 -26.66 2.36
CA GLU A 107 -9.06 -26.54 1.22
C GLU A 107 -9.79 -26.73 -0.12
N ALA A 108 -10.73 -27.68 -0.20
CA ALA A 108 -11.52 -27.92 -1.41
C ALA A 108 -12.42 -26.71 -1.76
N VAL A 109 -13.10 -26.13 -0.76
CA VAL A 109 -13.94 -24.93 -0.96
C VAL A 109 -13.11 -23.75 -1.45
N VAL A 110 -11.95 -23.49 -0.83
CA VAL A 110 -11.08 -22.37 -1.23
C VAL A 110 -10.46 -22.59 -2.62
N LYS A 111 -10.13 -23.82 -2.99
CA LYS A 111 -9.66 -24.16 -4.35
C LYS A 111 -10.75 -23.96 -5.41
N ASP A 112 -11.96 -24.44 -5.16
CA ASP A 112 -13.10 -24.24 -6.06
C ASP A 112 -13.39 -22.74 -6.25
N LEU A 113 -13.33 -21.97 -5.16
CA LEU A 113 -13.43 -20.51 -5.21
C LEU A 113 -12.30 -19.88 -6.05
N GLN A 114 -11.07 -20.33 -5.89
CA GLN A 114 -9.93 -19.85 -6.68
C GLN A 114 -10.13 -20.13 -8.18
N GLU A 115 -10.59 -21.33 -8.55
CA GLU A 115 -10.88 -21.70 -9.93
C GLU A 115 -12.07 -20.89 -10.49
N THR A 116 -13.09 -20.65 -9.69
CA THR A 116 -14.27 -19.86 -10.08
C THR A 116 -13.92 -18.39 -10.30
N LEU A 117 -13.02 -17.82 -9.49
CA LEU A 117 -12.59 -16.42 -9.60
C LEU A 117 -11.54 -16.19 -10.70
N ALA A 118 -10.82 -17.22 -11.12
CA ALA A 118 -9.77 -17.12 -12.14
C ALA A 118 -10.18 -16.34 -13.41
N PRO A 119 -11.34 -16.59 -14.06
CA PRO A 119 -11.74 -15.83 -15.25
C PRO A 119 -11.99 -14.34 -14.97
N GLU A 120 -12.58 -14.00 -13.82
CA GLU A 120 -12.80 -12.58 -13.44
C GLU A 120 -11.47 -11.86 -13.19
N LEU A 121 -10.51 -12.55 -12.57
CA LEU A 121 -9.17 -12.03 -12.35
C LEU A 121 -8.39 -11.86 -13.67
N GLU A 122 -8.51 -12.80 -14.62
CA GLU A 122 -7.93 -12.68 -15.96
C GLU A 122 -8.54 -11.51 -16.75
N MET A 123 -9.83 -11.21 -16.54
CA MET A 123 -10.44 -10.01 -17.12
C MET A 123 -9.81 -8.73 -16.58
N ILE A 124 -9.50 -8.64 -15.29
CA ILE A 124 -8.78 -7.47 -14.71
C ILE A 124 -7.40 -7.33 -15.35
N GLU A 125 -6.66 -8.42 -15.50
CA GLU A 125 -5.34 -8.40 -16.14
C GLU A 125 -5.43 -7.92 -17.60
N SER A 126 -6.32 -8.50 -18.37
CA SER A 126 -6.44 -8.23 -19.82
C SER A 126 -7.13 -6.91 -20.15
N ARG A 127 -8.06 -6.43 -19.33
CA ARG A 127 -8.87 -5.22 -19.59
C ARG A 127 -8.38 -3.98 -18.85
N ILE A 128 -7.55 -4.11 -17.83
CA ILE A 128 -7.08 -2.97 -17.03
C ILE A 128 -5.57 -2.92 -17.00
N ILE A 129 -4.91 -3.97 -16.49
CA ILE A 129 -3.46 -3.95 -16.27
C ILE A 129 -2.71 -3.81 -17.61
N ARG A 130 -3.08 -4.63 -18.60
CA ARG A 130 -2.43 -4.60 -19.92
C ARG A 130 -2.65 -3.27 -20.66
N PRO A 131 -3.88 -2.73 -20.79
CA PRO A 131 -4.08 -1.40 -21.38
C PRO A 131 -3.35 -0.27 -20.64
N ALA A 132 -3.30 -0.31 -19.31
CA ALA A 132 -2.52 0.67 -18.53
C ALA A 132 -1.02 0.55 -18.82
N ASN A 133 -0.49 -0.67 -18.98
CA ASN A 133 0.89 -0.90 -19.37
C ASN A 133 1.19 -0.41 -20.81
N GLU A 134 0.27 -0.62 -21.75
CA GLU A 134 0.40 -0.09 -23.12
C GLU A 134 0.42 1.44 -23.14
N LEU A 135 -0.40 2.10 -22.32
CA LEU A 135 -0.35 3.56 -22.13
C LEU A 135 1.00 4.01 -21.53
N LEU A 136 1.54 3.28 -20.55
CA LEU A 136 2.87 3.56 -20.00
C LEU A 136 3.97 3.45 -21.06
N ASP A 137 3.86 2.53 -22.02
CA ASP A 137 4.83 2.42 -23.12
C ASP A 137 4.77 3.63 -24.07
N VAL A 138 3.57 4.14 -24.35
CA VAL A 138 3.39 5.40 -25.08
C VAL A 138 4.01 6.57 -24.31
N VAL A 139 3.73 6.68 -23.01
CA VAL A 139 4.30 7.71 -22.12
C VAL A 139 5.83 7.66 -22.13
N LYS A 140 6.44 6.48 -22.08
CA LYS A 140 7.91 6.33 -22.17
C LYS A 140 8.49 6.87 -23.48
N VAL A 141 7.78 6.72 -24.60
CA VAL A 141 8.21 7.27 -25.90
C VAL A 141 8.15 8.80 -25.88
N ILE A 142 7.06 9.37 -25.37
CA ILE A 142 6.88 10.83 -25.26
C ILE A 142 7.92 11.44 -24.32
N ARG A 143 8.19 10.79 -23.17
CA ARG A 143 9.25 11.17 -22.23
C ARG A 143 10.62 11.25 -22.90
N LYS A 144 10.96 10.29 -23.77
CA LYS A 144 12.22 10.35 -24.56
C LYS A 144 12.25 11.55 -25.50
N THR A 145 11.12 11.95 -26.07
CA THR A 145 11.00 13.13 -26.93
C THR A 145 11.13 14.43 -26.13
N ALA A 146 10.51 14.52 -24.96
CA ALA A 146 10.68 15.64 -24.02
C ALA A 146 12.16 15.82 -23.59
N VAL A 147 12.85 14.72 -23.28
CA VAL A 147 14.30 14.75 -22.98
C VAL A 147 15.13 15.22 -24.18
N LYS A 148 14.78 14.83 -25.42
CA LYS A 148 15.44 15.35 -26.63
C LYS A 148 15.21 16.86 -26.77
N ARG A 149 13.99 17.34 -26.56
CA ARG A 149 13.68 18.78 -26.56
C ARG A 149 14.56 19.52 -25.56
N GLU A 150 14.68 19.03 -24.32
CA GLU A 150 15.51 19.65 -23.29
C GLU A 150 16.98 19.72 -23.70
N HIS A 151 17.52 18.64 -24.28
CA HIS A 151 18.86 18.64 -24.83
C HIS A 151 19.07 19.66 -25.95
N LYS A 152 18.09 19.81 -26.86
CA LYS A 152 18.14 20.79 -27.94
C LYS A 152 18.02 22.22 -27.44
N LYS A 153 17.19 22.45 -26.42
CA LYS A 153 17.10 23.74 -25.72
C LYS A 153 18.44 24.14 -25.09
N LEU A 154 19.11 23.20 -24.42
CA LEU A 154 20.44 23.43 -23.83
C LEU A 154 21.49 23.75 -24.90
N ASP A 155 21.47 23.06 -26.03
CA ASP A 155 22.36 23.34 -27.16
C ASP A 155 22.05 24.73 -27.75
N TYR A 156 20.78 25.10 -27.95
CA TYR A 156 20.34 26.42 -28.39
C TYR A 156 20.83 27.55 -27.45
N ASP A 157 20.56 27.44 -26.14
CA ASP A 157 20.98 28.43 -25.16
C ASP A 157 22.52 28.58 -25.14
N ARG A 158 23.26 27.46 -25.28
CA ARG A 158 24.74 27.47 -25.35
C ARG A 158 25.26 28.19 -26.59
N HIS A 159 24.72 27.88 -27.77
CA HIS A 159 25.13 28.48 -29.03
C HIS A 159 24.78 29.98 -29.05
N ARG A 160 23.59 30.36 -28.57
CA ARG A 160 23.16 31.76 -28.43
C ARG A 160 24.08 32.54 -27.49
N ALA A 161 24.46 31.97 -26.35
CA ALA A 161 25.41 32.60 -25.44
C ALA A 161 26.81 32.77 -26.06
N THR A 162 27.23 31.82 -26.91
CA THR A 162 28.51 31.89 -27.64
C THR A 162 28.49 33.00 -28.69
N LEU A 163 27.41 33.08 -29.48
CA LEU A 163 27.19 34.15 -30.45
C LEU A 163 27.21 35.53 -29.78
N LYS A 164 26.42 35.70 -28.72
CA LYS A 164 26.34 36.96 -27.98
C LYS A 164 27.71 37.41 -27.48
N LYS A 165 28.50 36.50 -26.91
CA LYS A 165 29.87 36.79 -26.45
C LYS A 165 30.81 37.24 -27.58
N LEU A 166 30.66 36.69 -28.78
CA LEU A 166 31.45 37.11 -29.96
C LEU A 166 30.97 38.46 -30.51
N GLN A 167 29.65 38.73 -30.46
CA GLN A 167 29.07 40.01 -30.86
C GLN A 167 29.49 41.16 -29.94
N ASP A 168 29.55 40.91 -28.62
CA ASP A 168 29.91 41.91 -27.59
C ASP A 168 31.41 42.28 -27.57
N LYS A 169 32.25 41.60 -28.37
CA LYS A 169 33.69 41.86 -28.44
C LYS A 169 33.96 43.16 -29.22
N LYS A 170 34.60 44.15 -28.57
CA LYS A 170 34.90 45.48 -29.15
C LYS A 170 35.95 45.45 -30.27
N ASP A 171 37.00 44.63 -30.13
CA ASP A 171 38.04 44.47 -31.15
C ASP A 171 37.87 43.14 -31.89
N ARG A 172 37.47 43.22 -33.17
CA ARG A 172 37.18 42.06 -34.01
C ARG A 172 38.33 41.82 -34.99
N SER A 173 38.96 40.66 -34.88
CA SER A 173 39.90 40.17 -35.90
C SER A 173 39.16 39.42 -37.01
N ALA A 174 39.76 39.28 -38.20
CA ALA A 174 39.25 38.40 -39.27
C ALA A 174 39.01 36.95 -38.80
N LYS A 175 39.76 36.49 -37.78
CA LYS A 175 39.52 35.19 -37.12
C LYS A 175 38.23 35.18 -36.29
N ASP A 176 37.90 36.29 -35.64
CA ASP A 176 36.67 36.45 -34.86
C ASP A 176 35.45 36.57 -35.79
N GLU A 177 35.59 37.20 -36.95
CA GLU A 177 34.52 37.24 -37.97
C GLU A 177 34.18 35.85 -38.50
N LYS A 178 35.20 35.03 -38.83
CA LYS A 178 34.98 33.62 -39.21
C LYS A 178 34.34 32.80 -38.09
N ALA A 179 34.71 33.05 -36.84
CA ALA A 179 34.12 32.38 -35.68
C ALA A 179 32.67 32.83 -35.45
N MET A 180 32.35 34.10 -35.70
CA MET A 180 31.00 34.64 -35.63
C MET A 180 30.10 34.00 -36.67
N TRP A 181 30.52 33.95 -37.94
CA TRP A 181 29.75 33.29 -38.99
C TRP A 181 29.45 31.82 -38.67
N LYS A 182 30.43 31.09 -38.11
CA LYS A 182 30.21 29.73 -37.63
C LYS A 182 29.20 29.67 -36.48
N ALA A 183 29.31 30.58 -35.50
CA ALA A 183 28.40 30.64 -34.37
C ALA A 183 26.97 31.02 -34.80
N GLU A 184 26.80 31.87 -35.82
CA GLU A 184 25.51 32.20 -36.42
C GLU A 184 24.86 30.96 -37.03
N ASN A 185 25.61 30.23 -37.87
CA ASN A 185 25.12 29.00 -38.47
C ASN A 185 24.80 27.92 -37.42
N ASP A 186 25.61 27.80 -36.36
CA ASP A 186 25.35 26.88 -35.25
C ASP A 186 24.07 27.27 -34.47
N VAL A 187 23.83 28.57 -34.26
CA VAL A 187 22.59 29.08 -33.63
C VAL A 187 21.38 28.81 -34.51
N GLU A 188 21.48 29.07 -35.81
CA GLU A 188 20.38 28.83 -36.76
C GLU A 188 20.00 27.34 -36.77
N GLN A 189 20.99 26.44 -36.89
CA GLN A 189 20.75 25.00 -36.83
C GLN A 189 20.14 24.58 -35.48
N ALA A 190 20.68 25.06 -34.35
CA ALA A 190 20.15 24.73 -33.03
C ALA A 190 18.73 25.27 -32.81
N THR A 191 18.39 26.41 -33.43
CA THR A 191 17.05 27.01 -33.39
C THR A 191 16.05 26.11 -34.12
N GLN A 192 16.38 25.67 -35.34
CA GLN A 192 15.52 24.76 -36.11
C GLN A 192 15.30 23.44 -35.36
N GLU A 193 16.36 22.84 -34.81
CA GLU A 193 16.27 21.58 -34.06
C GLU A 193 15.47 21.73 -32.76
N TYR A 194 15.61 22.84 -32.04
CA TYR A 194 14.83 23.11 -30.82
C TYR A 194 13.36 23.33 -31.15
N ASN A 195 13.05 24.20 -32.13
CA ASN A 195 11.68 24.51 -32.52
C ASN A 195 10.94 23.27 -33.02
N TYR A 196 11.60 22.41 -33.80
CA TYR A 196 11.01 21.15 -34.24
C TYR A 196 10.43 20.32 -33.08
N PHE A 197 11.21 20.06 -32.03
CA PHE A 197 10.71 19.29 -30.87
C PHE A 197 9.77 20.10 -29.98
N ASN A 198 9.99 21.41 -29.86
CA ASN A 198 9.17 22.28 -29.04
C ASN A 198 7.74 22.35 -29.58
N ASP A 199 7.61 22.59 -30.87
CA ASP A 199 6.33 22.78 -31.54
C ASP A 199 5.60 21.44 -31.69
N LEU A 200 6.35 20.36 -31.99
CA LEU A 200 5.80 19.00 -31.97
C LEU A 200 5.14 18.66 -30.62
N LEU A 201 5.82 18.89 -29.50
CA LEU A 201 5.25 18.56 -28.18
C LEU A 201 4.11 19.50 -27.79
N LYS A 202 4.16 20.77 -28.22
CA LYS A 202 3.04 21.70 -27.98
C LYS A 202 1.78 21.32 -28.76
N ASP A 203 1.92 20.78 -29.95
CA ASP A 203 0.79 20.35 -30.77
C ASP A 203 0.25 18.98 -30.33
N GLU A 204 1.13 18.02 -30.02
CA GLU A 204 0.73 16.63 -29.74
C GLU A 204 0.29 16.37 -28.29
N LEU A 205 0.89 17.03 -27.28
CA LEU A 205 0.52 16.80 -25.87
C LEU A 205 -0.96 17.12 -25.56
N PRO A 206 -1.54 18.24 -26.05
CA PRO A 206 -2.96 18.51 -25.85
C PRO A 206 -3.87 17.42 -26.44
N LYS A 207 -3.50 16.84 -27.60
CA LYS A 207 -4.23 15.75 -28.24
C LYS A 207 -4.16 14.48 -27.38
N LEU A 208 -2.98 14.16 -26.84
CA LEU A 208 -2.81 13.05 -25.89
C LEU A 208 -3.74 13.21 -24.67
N PHE A 209 -3.81 14.39 -24.06
CA PHE A 209 -4.67 14.65 -22.88
C PHE A 209 -6.17 14.55 -23.20
N ALA A 210 -6.58 14.72 -24.46
CA ALA A 210 -7.96 14.50 -24.86
C ALA A 210 -8.26 12.99 -25.01
N LEU A 211 -7.34 12.25 -25.64
CA LEU A 211 -7.45 10.81 -25.85
C LEU A 211 -7.38 10.02 -24.53
N GLU A 212 -6.51 10.43 -23.61
CA GLU A 212 -6.37 9.78 -22.31
C GLU A 212 -7.67 9.86 -21.49
N ARG A 213 -8.35 11.00 -21.46
CA ARG A 213 -9.67 11.09 -20.80
C ARG A 213 -10.69 10.11 -21.36
N GLN A 214 -10.71 9.91 -22.67
CA GLN A 214 -11.60 8.96 -23.33
C GLN A 214 -11.20 7.51 -23.02
N PHE A 215 -9.92 7.26 -22.80
CA PHE A 215 -9.39 5.94 -22.46
C PHE A 215 -9.66 5.56 -20.99
N ILE A 216 -9.50 6.48 -20.05
CA ILE A 216 -9.66 6.19 -18.61
C ILE A 216 -11.13 5.95 -18.23
N GLN A 217 -12.07 6.69 -18.82
CA GLN A 217 -13.48 6.63 -18.46
C GLN A 217 -14.08 5.19 -18.47
N PRO A 218 -13.92 4.38 -19.53
CA PRO A 218 -14.43 3.01 -19.54
C PRO A 218 -13.65 2.04 -18.63
N LEU A 219 -12.38 2.33 -18.29
CA LEU A 219 -11.58 1.45 -17.45
C LEU A 219 -12.13 1.37 -16.03
N PHE A 220 -12.48 2.51 -15.44
CA PHE A 220 -13.01 2.54 -14.07
C PHE A 220 -14.36 1.84 -13.97
N GLN A 221 -15.25 2.08 -14.94
CA GLN A 221 -16.55 1.40 -14.98
C GLN A 221 -16.39 -0.11 -15.11
N SER A 222 -15.48 -0.56 -15.99
CA SER A 222 -15.18 -1.99 -16.16
C SER A 222 -14.62 -2.60 -14.87
N PHE A 223 -13.69 -1.91 -14.22
CA PHE A 223 -13.12 -2.35 -12.93
C PHE A 223 -14.18 -2.51 -11.86
N TYR A 224 -15.08 -1.53 -11.73
CA TYR A 224 -16.14 -1.56 -10.73
C TYR A 224 -17.02 -2.80 -10.87
N TYR A 225 -17.47 -3.12 -12.09
CA TYR A 225 -18.31 -4.32 -12.31
C TYR A 225 -17.55 -5.62 -12.11
N MET A 226 -16.29 -5.72 -12.56
CA MET A 226 -15.46 -6.91 -12.29
C MET A 226 -15.24 -7.12 -10.79
N GLN A 227 -14.98 -6.04 -10.05
CA GLN A 227 -14.84 -6.09 -8.60
C GLN A 227 -16.14 -6.53 -7.92
N LEU A 228 -17.29 -6.03 -8.39
CA LEU A 228 -18.59 -6.44 -7.88
C LEU A 228 -18.85 -7.94 -8.09
N ASN A 229 -18.54 -8.47 -9.27
CA ASN A 229 -18.63 -9.90 -9.56
C ASN A 229 -17.74 -10.74 -8.61
N ILE A 230 -16.49 -10.31 -8.40
CA ILE A 230 -15.57 -10.99 -7.48
C ILE A 230 -16.18 -11.06 -6.07
N PHE A 231 -16.74 -9.96 -5.57
CA PHE A 231 -17.35 -9.94 -4.25
C PHE A 231 -18.61 -10.80 -4.15
N TYR A 232 -19.46 -10.82 -5.18
CA TYR A 232 -20.62 -11.71 -5.20
C TYR A 232 -20.22 -13.18 -5.19
N THR A 233 -19.26 -13.57 -6.02
CA THR A 233 -18.73 -14.94 -6.05
C THR A 233 -18.09 -15.32 -4.72
N LEU A 234 -17.30 -14.43 -4.10
CA LEU A 234 -16.73 -14.63 -2.77
C LEU A 234 -17.82 -14.87 -1.73
N HIS A 235 -18.83 -14.00 -1.69
CA HIS A 235 -19.92 -14.09 -0.73
C HIS A 235 -20.71 -15.38 -0.91
N GLU A 236 -21.14 -15.69 -2.14
CA GLU A 236 -21.91 -16.88 -2.45
C GLU A 236 -21.15 -18.16 -2.07
N LYS A 237 -19.89 -18.31 -2.51
CA LYS A 237 -19.10 -19.51 -2.23
C LYS A 237 -18.74 -19.65 -0.76
N MET A 238 -18.38 -18.56 -0.09
CA MET A 238 -17.97 -18.61 1.31
C MET A 238 -19.16 -18.80 2.26
N GLN A 239 -20.37 -18.38 1.89
CA GLN A 239 -21.59 -18.65 2.66
C GLN A 239 -21.89 -20.15 2.74
N HIS A 240 -21.48 -20.93 1.73
CA HIS A 240 -21.62 -22.39 1.72
C HIS A 240 -20.46 -23.11 2.41
N CYS A 241 -19.53 -22.39 3.05
CA CYS A 241 -18.51 -22.97 3.90
C CYS A 241 -19.11 -23.40 5.25
N ASP A 242 -20.05 -24.35 5.21
CA ASP A 242 -20.66 -24.99 6.38
C ASP A 242 -19.99 -26.34 6.60
N ILE A 243 -18.79 -26.27 7.18
CA ILE A 243 -18.03 -27.45 7.56
C ILE A 243 -18.57 -27.89 8.91
N GLY A 244 -19.37 -28.96 8.94
CA GLY A 244 -20.10 -29.46 10.13
C GLY A 244 -19.22 -29.82 11.35
N TYR A 245 -17.91 -29.67 11.24
CA TYR A 245 -16.94 -29.71 12.33
C TYR A 245 -17.01 -28.49 13.27
N PHE A 246 -17.48 -27.34 12.78
CA PHE A 246 -17.59 -26.10 13.56
C PHE A 246 -19.03 -25.90 14.05
N ASP A 247 -19.19 -25.61 15.34
CA ASP A 247 -20.48 -25.19 15.88
C ASP A 247 -20.64 -23.69 15.65
N LEU A 248 -21.43 -23.34 14.63
CA LEU A 248 -21.68 -21.96 14.22
C LEU A 248 -22.75 -21.27 15.09
N THR A 249 -23.30 -21.96 16.10
CA THR A 249 -24.35 -21.42 16.98
C THR A 249 -23.80 -20.78 18.25
N LEU A 250 -22.55 -21.08 18.61
CA LEU A 250 -21.85 -20.53 19.75
C LEU A 250 -20.98 -19.33 19.33
N ASP A 251 -20.76 -18.41 20.27
CA ASP A 251 -19.78 -17.34 20.07
C ASP A 251 -18.36 -17.92 19.89
N ILE A 252 -17.52 -17.24 19.11
CA ILE A 252 -16.18 -17.71 18.74
C ILE A 252 -15.32 -17.98 19.99
N GLU A 253 -15.37 -17.08 20.98
CA GLU A 253 -14.58 -17.23 22.21
C GLU A 253 -15.11 -18.37 23.07
N GLU A 254 -16.44 -18.48 23.17
CA GLU A 254 -17.11 -19.55 23.91
C GLU A 254 -16.82 -20.92 23.30
N ALA A 255 -16.95 -21.06 21.98
CA ALA A 255 -16.65 -22.27 21.23
C ALA A 255 -15.17 -22.66 21.37
N PHE A 256 -14.26 -21.68 21.34
CA PHE A 256 -12.83 -21.92 21.56
C PHE A 256 -12.56 -22.44 22.97
N HIS A 257 -13.09 -21.78 24.00
CA HIS A 257 -12.91 -22.20 25.38
C HIS A 257 -13.52 -23.59 25.65
N ALA A 258 -14.70 -23.85 25.08
CA ALA A 258 -15.37 -25.15 25.16
C ALA A 258 -14.54 -26.26 24.51
N LYS A 259 -14.04 -26.07 23.28
CA LYS A 259 -13.18 -27.05 22.59
C LYS A 259 -11.81 -27.20 23.24
N ARG A 260 -11.26 -26.14 23.84
CA ARG A 260 -9.95 -26.16 24.52
C ARG A 260 -10.00 -26.93 25.84
N GLY A 261 -11.12 -26.90 26.57
CA GLY A 261 -11.28 -27.60 27.84
C GLY A 261 -10.15 -27.30 28.84
N ASP A 262 -9.62 -28.35 29.47
CA ASP A 262 -8.54 -28.28 30.47
C ASP A 262 -7.12 -28.37 29.87
N VAL A 263 -6.98 -28.28 28.53
CA VAL A 263 -5.69 -28.38 27.84
C VAL A 263 -4.70 -27.34 28.35
N GLN A 264 -5.15 -26.13 28.67
CA GLN A 264 -4.29 -25.08 29.23
C GLN A 264 -3.73 -25.49 30.60
N GLU A 265 -4.58 -25.95 31.52
CA GLU A 265 -4.16 -26.37 32.87
C GLU A 265 -3.20 -27.56 32.80
N ARG A 266 -3.48 -28.52 31.92
CA ARG A 266 -2.61 -29.68 31.69
C ARG A 266 -1.27 -29.28 31.10
N ALA A 267 -1.24 -28.34 30.15
CA ALA A 267 0.00 -27.83 29.57
C ALA A 267 0.84 -27.08 30.61
N GLU A 268 0.22 -26.26 31.47
CA GLU A 268 0.89 -25.53 32.55
C GLU A 268 1.38 -26.47 33.68
N ALA A 269 0.73 -27.61 33.87
CA ALA A 269 1.15 -28.62 34.84
C ALA A 269 2.48 -29.30 34.43
N LEU A 270 2.82 -29.31 33.13
CA LEU A 270 4.04 -29.93 32.61
C LEU A 270 5.28 -29.32 33.28
N SER A 271 6.11 -30.15 33.89
CA SER A 271 7.31 -29.68 34.58
C SER A 271 8.33 -29.02 33.64
N ILE A 272 8.28 -29.33 32.34
CA ILE A 272 9.16 -28.76 31.31
C ILE A 272 8.87 -27.27 31.04
N VAL A 273 7.62 -26.82 31.22
CA VAL A 273 7.27 -25.40 31.06
C VAL A 273 7.56 -24.58 32.33
N LYS A 274 7.86 -25.26 33.45
CA LYS A 274 8.27 -24.63 34.71
C LYS A 274 9.76 -24.33 34.69
N PHE A 275 10.13 -23.19 34.10
CA PHE A 275 11.50 -22.69 34.15
C PHE A 275 11.97 -22.60 35.61
N LYS A 276 13.01 -23.33 36.00
CA LYS A 276 13.67 -23.17 37.31
C LYS A 276 14.40 -21.83 37.34
N THR A 277 13.68 -20.72 37.52
CA THR A 277 14.24 -19.40 37.80
C THR A 277 14.65 -19.31 39.26
N THR A 278 15.58 -20.15 39.69
CA THR A 278 16.43 -19.86 40.87
C THR A 278 17.72 -20.63 40.71
N GLY A 279 18.76 -19.95 40.23
CA GLY A 279 20.12 -20.32 40.59
C GLY A 279 20.19 -20.48 42.10
N MET A 280 20.80 -21.59 42.53
CA MET A 280 21.09 -21.97 43.91
C MET A 280 21.41 -20.73 44.78
N LYS A 281 20.48 -20.29 45.64
CA LYS A 281 20.75 -19.21 46.59
C LYS A 281 21.82 -19.72 47.57
N ARG A 282 23.00 -19.10 47.56
CA ARG A 282 23.98 -19.27 48.66
C ARG A 282 23.29 -18.93 49.98
N PRO A 283 23.58 -19.66 51.08
CA PRO A 283 22.85 -19.48 52.33
C PRO A 283 23.10 -18.08 52.90
N PRO A 284 22.05 -17.34 53.29
CA PRO A 284 22.20 -15.99 53.81
C PRO A 284 22.65 -16.04 55.29
N LYS A 285 23.70 -15.30 55.60
CA LYS A 285 24.08 -14.96 56.98
C LYS A 285 23.09 -13.89 57.46
N TYR A 286 22.35 -14.21 58.53
CA TYR A 286 21.56 -13.35 59.43
C TYR A 286 21.30 -11.88 58.98
N GLN A 287 20.04 -11.47 58.80
CA GLN A 287 19.24 -10.73 59.81
C GLN A 287 17.96 -10.05 59.21
N ARG A 288 16.79 -10.52 59.71
CA ARG A 288 15.48 -9.86 60.04
C ARG A 288 14.69 -8.94 59.07
N PRO A 289 13.34 -8.83 59.25
CA PRO A 289 12.36 -8.99 58.16
C PRO A 289 11.51 -7.75 57.86
N GLY A 290 10.99 -7.65 56.62
CA GLY A 290 9.78 -6.88 56.33
C GLY A 290 9.82 -6.05 55.05
N ALA A 291 9.50 -6.67 53.91
CA ALA A 291 8.79 -6.03 52.79
C ALA A 291 8.31 -7.14 51.83
N LEU A 292 7.01 -7.37 51.79
CA LEU A 292 6.36 -8.20 50.77
C LEU A 292 6.42 -7.45 49.44
N GLU A 293 7.40 -7.75 48.59
CA GLU A 293 7.35 -7.41 47.17
C GLU A 293 6.65 -8.54 46.42
N GLY A 294 5.63 -8.13 45.65
CA GLY A 294 4.72 -9.02 44.93
C GLY A 294 5.44 -9.90 43.90
N ASN A 295 5.03 -11.17 43.93
CA ASN A 295 5.36 -12.19 42.94
C ASN A 295 4.80 -11.76 41.58
N LYS A 296 5.66 -11.44 40.60
CA LYS A 296 5.24 -11.29 39.20
C LYS A 296 5.05 -12.70 38.61
N PRO A 297 3.86 -13.08 38.10
CA PRO A 297 3.76 -14.31 37.32
C PRO A 297 4.49 -14.14 35.99
N ALA A 298 5.15 -15.21 35.56
CA ALA A 298 5.77 -15.33 34.25
C ALA A 298 4.72 -15.13 33.14
N GLY A 299 5.12 -14.50 32.04
CA GLY A 299 4.24 -14.14 30.93
C GLY A 299 3.40 -15.32 30.45
N LEU A 300 2.08 -15.15 30.55
CA LEU A 300 1.09 -16.03 29.95
C LEU A 300 1.28 -15.99 28.42
N LEU A 301 1.38 -17.17 27.81
CA LEU A 301 1.04 -17.30 26.39
C LEU A 301 -0.49 -17.10 26.33
N THR A 302 -0.98 -16.17 25.49
CA THR A 302 -2.41 -15.86 25.21
C THR A 302 -3.15 -14.80 26.05
N ALA A 303 -2.53 -13.68 26.43
CA ALA A 303 -3.30 -12.49 26.86
C ALA A 303 -3.36 -11.44 25.74
N GLY A 304 -4.43 -11.47 24.94
CA GLY A 304 -4.90 -10.31 24.18
C GLY A 304 -5.47 -9.28 25.14
N SER A 305 -5.16 -8.00 24.92
CA SER A 305 -5.53 -6.91 25.82
C SER A 305 -6.92 -6.39 25.48
N SER A 306 -7.84 -6.45 26.44
CA SER A 306 -9.07 -5.64 26.45
C SER A 306 -9.40 -5.16 27.87
N THR A 307 -9.17 -3.86 28.03
CA THR A 307 -10.08 -2.88 28.65
C THR A 307 -10.08 -2.64 30.17
N THR A 308 -10.28 -1.35 30.42
CA THR A 308 -10.26 -0.54 31.64
C THR A 308 -11.24 -0.91 32.74
N THR A 309 -10.75 -0.67 33.96
CA THR A 309 -11.40 -0.55 35.28
C THR A 309 -12.77 0.15 35.34
N SER A 310 -13.72 -0.41 36.11
CA SER A 310 -14.14 0.18 37.40
C SER A 310 -14.97 -0.80 38.26
N THR A 311 -14.74 -0.71 39.57
CA THR A 311 -15.17 -1.53 40.70
C THR A 311 -16.56 -1.19 41.26
N GLY A 312 -17.28 -2.19 41.79
CA GLY A 312 -18.39 -2.03 42.74
C GLY A 312 -18.91 -3.37 43.26
N THR A 313 -18.82 -3.59 44.58
CA THR A 313 -19.15 -4.80 45.36
C THR A 313 -20.66 -5.12 45.48
N PRO A 314 -21.03 -6.35 45.93
CA PRO A 314 -22.39 -6.88 45.85
C PRO A 314 -23.22 -6.66 47.12
N GLU A 315 -24.54 -6.46 46.96
CA GLU A 315 -25.52 -6.52 48.06
C GLU A 315 -26.81 -7.22 47.58
N ALA A 316 -27.52 -7.83 48.53
CA ALA A 316 -28.40 -8.98 48.42
C ALA A 316 -29.77 -8.76 47.73
N ALA A 317 -30.32 -9.86 47.18
CA ALA A 317 -31.74 -10.06 46.88
C ALA A 317 -32.56 -10.22 48.20
N PRO A 318 -33.91 -10.01 48.26
CA PRO A 318 -34.95 -10.60 47.39
C PRO A 318 -35.99 -9.53 46.93
N SER A 319 -37.05 -9.72 46.14
CA SER A 319 -38.01 -10.81 45.94
C SER A 319 -38.96 -10.41 44.80
N VAL A 320 -39.40 -11.41 44.01
CA VAL A 320 -40.75 -11.61 43.42
C VAL A 320 -41.65 -10.37 43.23
N THR A 321 -41.97 -10.01 41.98
CA THR A 321 -43.37 -9.91 41.48
C THR A 321 -43.37 -9.83 39.94
N ALA A 322 -44.16 -10.68 39.28
CA ALA A 322 -44.48 -10.57 37.86
C ALA A 322 -45.39 -9.37 37.57
N PRO A 323 -45.47 -8.90 36.31
CA PRO A 323 -46.76 -9.05 35.64
C PRO A 323 -46.68 -9.51 34.18
N ARG A 324 -47.80 -10.09 33.76
CA ARG A 324 -48.12 -10.60 32.42
C ARG A 324 -48.62 -9.48 31.47
N PRO A 325 -48.73 -9.78 30.16
CA PRO A 325 -48.69 -8.82 29.06
C PRO A 325 -50.08 -8.41 28.51
N TRP A 326 -50.13 -7.22 27.94
CA TRP A 326 -51.17 -6.66 27.05
C TRP A 326 -50.54 -5.38 26.45
N GLU A 327 -50.79 -4.85 25.25
CA GLU A 327 -51.57 -5.18 24.06
C GLU A 327 -51.16 -4.14 22.99
N GLN A 328 -51.38 -4.46 21.73
CA GLN A 328 -51.21 -3.54 20.60
C GLN A 328 -52.02 -2.25 20.78
N GLN A 329 -51.41 -1.11 20.46
CA GLN A 329 -52.13 0.08 20.01
C GLN A 329 -51.29 0.87 19.01
N GLN A 330 -51.78 0.87 17.77
CA GLN A 330 -51.38 1.78 16.69
C GLN A 330 -51.84 3.21 17.02
N ALA A 331 -51.04 4.19 16.61
CA ALA A 331 -51.45 5.59 16.50
C ALA A 331 -50.66 6.28 15.35
N PRO A 332 -51.18 7.36 14.76
CA PRO A 332 -51.30 7.49 13.31
C PRO A 332 -50.24 8.38 12.62
N ALA A 333 -50.18 8.22 11.30
CA ALA A 333 -49.39 9.02 10.38
C ALA A 333 -49.82 10.50 10.32
N VAL A 334 -48.83 11.40 10.31
CA VAL A 334 -49.00 12.80 9.89
C VAL A 334 -48.08 13.04 8.70
N THR A 335 -48.72 13.19 7.53
CA THR A 335 -48.12 13.43 6.23
C THR A 335 -47.89 14.93 6.03
N ALA A 336 -46.68 15.34 5.66
CA ALA A 336 -46.41 16.66 5.06
C ALA A 336 -45.79 16.43 3.67
N PRO A 337 -46.33 17.01 2.59
CA PRO A 337 -45.91 16.67 1.23
C PRO A 337 -44.65 17.46 0.80
N ARG A 338 -43.73 16.78 0.09
CA ARG A 338 -42.70 17.43 -0.74
C ARG A 338 -43.18 17.48 -2.20
N PRO A 339 -42.98 18.60 -2.92
CA PRO A 339 -43.56 18.81 -4.24
C PRO A 339 -42.54 18.54 -5.35
N TRP A 340 -42.69 17.42 -6.06
CA TRP A 340 -42.58 17.32 -7.52
C TRP A 340 -42.76 15.85 -7.91
N GLU A 341 -43.90 15.54 -8.51
CA GLU A 341 -44.18 14.24 -9.09
C GLU A 341 -44.74 14.52 -10.49
N THR A 342 -44.09 13.99 -11.52
CA THR A 342 -44.62 13.93 -12.88
C THR A 342 -44.30 12.56 -13.44
N GLN A 343 -45.30 11.69 -13.30
CA GLN A 343 -45.70 10.53 -14.14
C GLN A 343 -44.63 9.69 -14.86
N ALA A 344 -44.56 8.41 -14.48
CA ALA A 344 -44.44 7.28 -15.41
C ALA A 344 -45.01 5.98 -14.79
N GLU A 345 -45.77 5.23 -15.59
CA GLU A 345 -46.46 3.96 -15.30
C GLU A 345 -45.51 2.73 -15.22
N PRO A 346 -45.98 1.54 -14.78
CA PRO A 346 -45.16 0.54 -14.09
C PRO A 346 -44.42 -0.39 -15.06
N VAL A 347 -43.14 -0.65 -14.78
CA VAL A 347 -42.35 -1.69 -15.46
C VAL A 347 -41.98 -2.80 -14.49
N GLU A 348 -42.49 -3.97 -14.83
CA GLU A 348 -42.22 -5.30 -14.29
C GLU A 348 -40.72 -5.60 -14.27
N ALA A 349 -40.23 -6.14 -13.14
CA ALA A 349 -38.85 -6.52 -12.94
C ALA A 349 -38.51 -7.78 -13.77
N HIS A 350 -37.83 -7.60 -14.90
CA HIS A 350 -37.13 -8.68 -15.59
C HIS A 350 -35.62 -8.56 -15.35
N ALA A 351 -35.06 -9.54 -14.64
CA ALA A 351 -33.62 -9.75 -14.55
C ALA A 351 -33.03 -10.11 -15.94
N PRO A 352 -31.83 -9.64 -16.31
CA PRO A 352 -31.20 -10.02 -17.57
C PRO A 352 -30.60 -11.45 -17.52
N PRO A 353 -30.53 -12.16 -18.67
CA PRO A 353 -30.19 -13.57 -18.71
C PRO A 353 -28.66 -13.85 -18.67
N PRO A 354 -28.24 -15.07 -18.27
CA PRO A 354 -26.83 -15.46 -18.25
C PRO A 354 -26.32 -15.81 -19.66
N TYR A 355 -25.14 -15.29 -20.02
CA TYR A 355 -24.44 -15.64 -21.26
C TYR A 355 -23.87 -17.06 -21.16
N SER A 356 -24.38 -17.98 -22.00
CA SER A 356 -23.79 -19.31 -22.22
C SER A 356 -23.08 -19.34 -23.57
N VAL A 357 -21.81 -19.75 -23.59
CA VAL A 357 -21.07 -20.05 -24.84
C VAL A 357 -20.72 -21.53 -24.86
N LYS A 358 -21.08 -22.21 -25.96
CA LYS A 358 -20.79 -23.62 -26.23
C LYS A 358 -19.36 -23.80 -26.78
N PRO A 359 -18.66 -24.90 -26.47
CA PRO A 359 -17.35 -25.19 -27.06
C PRO A 359 -17.48 -25.89 -28.41
N SER A 360 -16.53 -25.62 -29.32
CA SER A 360 -16.28 -26.44 -30.50
C SER A 360 -14.79 -26.75 -30.59
N THR A 361 -14.51 -28.04 -30.61
CA THR A 361 -13.22 -28.74 -30.71
C THR A 361 -12.63 -28.70 -32.12
N LEU A 362 -11.29 -28.70 -32.26
CA LEU A 362 -10.54 -29.46 -33.27
C LEU A 362 -9.07 -29.69 -32.82
N HIS A 363 -8.57 -30.92 -33.05
CA HIS A 363 -7.24 -31.50 -32.81
C HIS A 363 -6.08 -30.76 -33.53
N ALA A 364 -4.76 -30.93 -33.27
CA ALA A 364 -3.97 -32.13 -32.96
C ALA A 364 -2.56 -31.84 -32.37
N THR A 365 -1.99 -32.88 -31.75
CA THR A 365 -0.65 -33.11 -31.13
C THR A 365 0.46 -33.51 -32.14
N PRO A 366 1.70 -33.97 -31.75
CA PRO A 366 2.64 -33.58 -30.68
C PRO A 366 4.14 -33.54 -31.11
N ALA A 367 5.04 -33.18 -30.17
CA ALA A 367 6.40 -33.72 -29.89
C ALA A 367 7.37 -32.59 -29.45
N SER A 368 8.41 -32.74 -28.62
CA SER A 368 8.84 -33.66 -27.56
C SER A 368 10.15 -33.09 -26.97
N TYR A 369 10.48 -33.44 -25.72
CA TYR A 369 11.82 -33.43 -25.07
C TYR A 369 12.61 -32.11 -24.90
N ALA A 370 12.83 -31.70 -23.65
CA ALA A 370 14.09 -31.91 -22.89
C ALA A 370 14.38 -30.78 -21.88
N ALA A 371 14.93 -31.22 -20.75
CA ALA A 371 15.13 -30.53 -19.47
C ALA A 371 16.43 -29.65 -19.42
N PRO A 372 16.70 -28.94 -18.30
CA PRO A 372 17.46 -27.67 -18.28
C PRO A 372 18.96 -27.83 -17.95
N VAL A 373 19.75 -26.81 -18.28
CA VAL A 373 21.18 -26.71 -17.90
C VAL A 373 21.42 -25.46 -17.06
N ALA A 374 22.03 -25.69 -15.90
CA ALA A 374 22.43 -24.71 -14.89
C ALA A 374 23.75 -23.99 -15.24
N SER A 375 23.88 -22.76 -14.74
CA SER A 375 25.04 -21.89 -14.89
C SER A 375 26.18 -22.21 -13.90
N PRO A 376 27.47 -22.10 -14.30
CA PRO A 376 28.60 -22.33 -13.40
C PRO A 376 29.14 -21.04 -12.75
N LYS A 377 29.66 -21.20 -11.54
CA LYS A 377 30.53 -20.25 -10.81
C LYS A 377 31.96 -20.30 -11.39
N PRO A 378 32.79 -19.28 -11.10
CA PRO A 378 34.20 -19.58 -10.84
C PRO A 378 34.75 -18.99 -9.55
N SER A 379 35.78 -19.68 -9.08
CA SER A 379 36.49 -19.63 -7.81
C SER A 379 37.67 -18.65 -7.78
N SER A 380 38.08 -18.37 -6.54
CA SER A 380 39.14 -17.53 -5.99
C SER A 380 40.57 -17.69 -6.54
N LEU A 381 41.31 -16.58 -6.53
CA LEU A 381 42.76 -16.55 -6.23
C LEU A 381 43.08 -15.37 -5.29
N SER A 382 43.93 -15.68 -4.31
CA SER A 382 44.38 -14.89 -3.16
C SER A 382 45.69 -14.15 -3.42
N MET A 383 45.87 -12.95 -2.85
CA MET A 383 47.17 -12.40 -2.44
C MET A 383 47.04 -11.44 -1.23
N ALA A 384 48.10 -11.37 -0.45
CA ALA A 384 48.14 -11.09 0.99
C ALA A 384 48.24 -9.61 1.45
N ALA A 385 47.72 -9.40 2.68
CA ALA A 385 48.18 -8.55 3.79
C ALA A 385 48.62 -7.08 3.58
N ALA A 386 47.85 -6.14 4.16
CA ALA A 386 48.34 -5.07 5.04
C ALA A 386 47.17 -4.44 5.82
N ALA A 387 47.18 -4.60 7.15
CA ALA A 387 46.18 -4.07 8.07
C ALA A 387 46.36 -2.56 8.29
N LYS A 388 45.29 -1.78 8.09
CA LYS A 388 45.11 -0.44 8.69
C LYS A 388 43.67 -0.30 9.20
N ALA A 389 43.57 0.09 10.47
CA ALA A 389 42.34 0.19 11.26
C ALA A 389 41.39 1.28 10.74
N LYS A 390 40.08 1.02 10.85
CA LYS A 390 38.99 1.98 10.61
C LYS A 390 38.95 3.05 11.73
N PRO A 391 38.63 4.33 11.42
CA PRO A 391 38.53 5.37 12.44
C PRO A 391 37.27 5.19 13.33
N PRO A 392 37.32 5.58 14.61
CA PRO A 392 36.19 5.45 15.54
C PRO A 392 35.11 6.53 15.33
N PRO A 393 33.86 6.28 15.79
CA PRO A 393 32.75 7.23 15.64
C PRO A 393 32.97 8.52 16.45
N PRO A 394 32.45 9.68 15.99
CA PRO A 394 32.65 10.96 16.66
C PRO A 394 31.86 11.03 17.98
N LYS A 395 32.52 11.48 19.04
CA LYS A 395 31.95 11.69 20.39
C LYS A 395 30.95 12.87 20.41
N PRO A 396 29.91 12.81 21.26
CA PRO A 396 28.91 13.87 21.37
C PRO A 396 29.48 15.12 22.04
N LYS A 397 29.12 16.30 21.53
CA LYS A 397 29.44 17.61 22.14
C LYS A 397 28.34 18.06 23.12
N PRO A 398 28.66 18.92 24.10
CA PRO A 398 27.90 19.05 25.34
C PRO A 398 26.68 19.98 25.25
N LYS A 399 25.70 19.70 26.14
CA LYS A 399 24.45 20.45 26.36
C LYS A 399 24.73 21.94 26.64
N ALA A 400 24.10 22.81 25.86
CA ALA A 400 23.93 24.22 26.19
C ALA A 400 22.44 24.57 26.15
N LEU A 401 21.98 25.14 27.27
CA LEU A 401 20.81 25.97 27.55
C LEU A 401 19.44 25.63 26.91
N MET A 402 18.51 25.38 27.83
CA MET A 402 17.06 25.26 27.73
C MET A 402 16.42 25.97 26.53
N ALA A 403 15.93 25.18 25.57
CA ALA A 403 14.89 25.59 24.64
C ALA A 403 13.55 25.09 25.17
N ALA A 404 12.56 25.98 25.28
CA ALA A 404 11.17 25.60 25.52
C ALA A 404 10.72 24.57 24.45
N PRO A 405 9.81 23.63 24.78
CA PRO A 405 9.33 22.65 23.82
C PRO A 405 8.75 23.39 22.60
N GLN A 406 9.34 23.15 21.42
CA GLN A 406 8.79 23.61 20.16
C GLN A 406 7.51 22.81 19.93
N VAL A 407 6.37 23.46 20.15
CA VAL A 407 5.05 22.88 19.88
C VAL A 407 4.88 22.84 18.37
N GLU A 408 4.71 21.64 17.81
CA GLU A 408 4.44 21.44 16.39
C GLU A 408 2.99 21.88 16.09
N THR A 409 2.78 22.74 15.10
CA THR A 409 1.45 23.27 14.75
C THR A 409 1.16 23.07 13.27
N VAL A 410 -0.12 22.90 12.95
CA VAL A 410 -0.64 22.78 11.58
C VAL A 410 -1.80 23.75 11.37
N THR A 411 -1.96 24.22 10.13
CA THR A 411 -3.07 25.08 9.73
C THR A 411 -4.12 24.25 8.99
N ALA A 412 -5.38 24.35 9.39
CA ALA A 412 -6.50 23.67 8.73
C ALA A 412 -6.76 24.25 7.33
N LEU A 413 -6.91 23.38 6.33
CA LEU A 413 -7.25 23.72 4.95
C LEU A 413 -8.76 23.69 4.70
N TYR A 414 -9.50 22.89 5.47
CA TYR A 414 -10.94 22.69 5.32
C TYR A 414 -11.62 22.69 6.69
N ASP A 415 -12.93 22.95 6.70
CA ASP A 415 -13.75 22.83 7.90
C ASP A 415 -13.97 21.35 8.25
N TYR A 416 -13.91 21.01 9.54
CA TYR A 416 -14.21 19.67 10.03
C TYR A 416 -15.10 19.75 11.27
N SER A 417 -16.21 19.00 11.24
CA SER A 417 -17.13 18.85 12.38
C SER A 417 -16.97 17.46 12.98
N ALA A 418 -16.80 17.38 14.30
CA ALA A 418 -16.66 16.15 15.04
C ALA A 418 -17.82 15.18 14.74
N GLN A 419 -17.48 13.95 14.37
CA GLN A 419 -18.46 12.92 14.03
C GLN A 419 -18.61 11.87 15.14
N ALA A 420 -17.56 11.68 15.95
CA ALA A 420 -17.54 10.80 17.10
C ALA A 420 -17.13 11.52 18.39
N GLU A 421 -17.44 10.90 19.54
CA GLU A 421 -16.97 11.37 20.84
C GLU A 421 -15.44 11.25 20.91
N GLY A 422 -14.75 12.37 21.11
CA GLY A 422 -13.29 12.45 21.08
C GLY A 422 -12.70 13.12 19.85
N ASP A 423 -13.51 13.49 18.85
CA ASP A 423 -13.05 14.25 17.68
C ASP A 423 -12.89 15.76 17.97
N LEU A 424 -11.95 16.40 17.30
CA LEU A 424 -11.71 17.84 17.36
C LEU A 424 -12.37 18.55 16.18
N SER A 425 -13.34 19.44 16.45
CA SER A 425 -13.92 20.31 15.40
C SER A 425 -13.09 21.58 15.19
N PHE A 426 -12.92 21.99 13.94
CA PHE A 426 -12.15 23.19 13.55
C PHE A 426 -12.63 23.75 12.21
N ARG A 427 -12.22 24.98 11.89
CA ARG A 427 -12.51 25.66 10.62
C ARG A 427 -11.24 25.84 9.80
N ALA A 428 -11.40 25.97 8.49
CA ALA A 428 -10.31 26.33 7.59
C ALA A 428 -9.64 27.63 8.07
N GLY A 429 -8.32 27.58 8.21
CA GLY A 429 -7.49 28.65 8.76
C GLY A 429 -7.17 28.54 10.25
N ASP A 430 -7.80 27.63 11.00
CA ASP A 430 -7.45 27.42 12.41
C ASP A 430 -6.05 26.80 12.56
N VAL A 431 -5.30 27.25 13.56
CA VAL A 431 -3.97 26.71 13.90
C VAL A 431 -4.11 25.71 15.05
N ILE A 432 -3.87 24.44 14.76
CA ILE A 432 -4.02 23.32 15.67
C ILE A 432 -2.64 22.93 16.21
N GLU A 433 -2.51 22.83 17.54
CA GLU A 433 -1.34 22.29 18.21
C GLU A 433 -1.36 20.76 18.12
N ILE A 434 -0.30 20.15 17.58
CA ILE A 434 -0.19 18.69 17.50
C ILE A 434 0.26 18.14 18.85
N VAL A 435 -0.57 17.28 19.45
CA VAL A 435 -0.26 16.54 20.68
C VAL A 435 0.36 15.18 20.35
N THR A 436 -0.17 14.47 19.35
CA THR A 436 0.37 13.18 18.89
C THR A 436 0.03 12.97 17.42
N ARG A 437 1.02 12.60 16.61
CA ARG A 437 0.83 12.25 15.21
C ARG A 437 1.72 11.09 14.79
N THR A 438 1.37 10.46 13.68
CA THR A 438 2.23 9.54 12.95
C THR A 438 2.92 10.27 11.78
N ALA A 439 3.87 9.60 11.11
CA ALA A 439 4.58 10.16 9.96
C ALA A 439 3.72 10.16 8.66
N ASN A 440 2.53 9.57 8.71
CA ASN A 440 1.61 9.45 7.60
C ASN A 440 0.54 10.55 7.68
N GLU A 441 0.46 11.39 6.65
CA GLU A 441 -0.52 12.48 6.56
C GLU A 441 -1.96 11.98 6.36
N ASN A 442 -2.13 10.70 5.97
CA ASN A 442 -3.44 10.07 5.77
C ASN A 442 -4.08 9.50 7.05
N GLU A 443 -3.40 9.62 8.20
CA GLU A 443 -3.88 9.09 9.47
C GLU A 443 -4.51 10.18 10.34
N TRP A 444 -5.22 9.73 11.39
CA TRP A 444 -5.81 10.61 12.38
C TRP A 444 -4.76 11.01 13.42
N TRP A 445 -4.69 12.31 13.72
CA TRP A 445 -3.78 12.90 14.69
C TRP A 445 -4.55 13.43 15.89
N ILE A 446 -3.90 13.56 17.03
CA ILE A 446 -4.47 14.18 18.23
C ILE A 446 -3.96 15.62 18.29
N GLY A 447 -4.89 16.57 18.30
CA GLY A 447 -4.59 17.99 18.32
C GLY A 447 -5.31 18.72 19.42
N LYS A 448 -4.87 19.95 19.68
CA LYS A 448 -5.48 20.87 20.63
C LYS A 448 -5.80 22.18 19.95
N LEU A 449 -7.06 22.62 20.06
CA LEU A 449 -7.55 23.89 19.56
C LEU A 449 -8.48 24.51 20.60
N HIS A 450 -8.25 25.78 20.95
CA HIS A 450 -9.04 26.52 21.94
C HIS A 450 -9.24 25.78 23.28
N GLY A 451 -8.21 25.04 23.73
CA GLY A 451 -8.24 24.27 24.98
C GLY A 451 -8.96 22.93 24.91
N LYS A 452 -9.61 22.59 23.78
CA LYS A 452 -10.20 21.27 23.53
C LYS A 452 -9.18 20.39 22.81
N GLN A 453 -9.03 19.15 23.28
CA GLN A 453 -8.17 18.14 22.66
C GLN A 453 -9.03 17.04 22.06
N GLY A 454 -8.71 16.61 20.85
CA GLY A 454 -9.43 15.55 20.17
C GLY A 454 -8.70 15.06 18.91
N GLN A 455 -9.24 14.03 18.29
CA GLN A 455 -8.69 13.46 17.06
C GLN A 455 -9.17 14.23 15.83
N PHE A 456 -8.31 14.39 14.84
CA PHE A 456 -8.64 15.01 13.57
C PHE A 456 -7.87 14.36 12.41
N PRO A 457 -8.42 14.36 11.18
CA PRO A 457 -7.71 13.81 10.02
C PRO A 457 -6.54 14.72 9.60
N GLY A 458 -5.33 14.18 9.54
CA GLY A 458 -4.13 14.92 9.10
C GLY A 458 -4.25 15.49 7.68
N THR A 459 -5.04 14.84 6.82
CA THR A 459 -5.29 15.25 5.42
C THR A 459 -6.01 16.59 5.29
N TYR A 460 -6.61 17.10 6.38
CA TYR A 460 -7.33 18.37 6.39
C TYR A 460 -6.42 19.55 6.79
N CYS A 461 -5.13 19.31 7.01
CA CYS A 461 -4.20 20.32 7.52
C CYS A 461 -2.90 20.36 6.71
N THR A 462 -2.21 21.50 6.77
CA THR A 462 -0.85 21.68 6.26
C THR A 462 0.07 22.14 7.38
N PHE A 463 1.34 21.74 7.35
CA PHE A 463 2.35 22.30 8.26
C PHE A 463 2.55 23.79 7.96
N SER A 464 2.65 24.58 9.02
CA SER A 464 2.94 26.02 8.96
C SER A 464 4.42 26.32 8.74
#